data_AF-A0A442F7T9-F1
#
_entry.id   AF-A0A442F7T9-F1
#
_cell.length_a   1.000
_cell.length_b   1.000
_cell.length_c   1.000
_cell.angle_alpha   90.00
_cell.angle_beta   90.00
_cell.angle_gamma   90.00
#
_symmetry.space_group_name_H-M   'P 1'
#
loop_
_entity.id
_entity.type
_entity.pdbx_description
1 polymer ?
#
loop_
_entity_poly.entity_id
_entity_poly.type
_entity_poly.pdbx_seq_one_letter_code
_entity_poly.pdbx_strand_id
1 'polypeptide(L)'
;MNKTHFTQLWQWLSVACVLFLATSVISLQGGSEFLGRLFGDKGGNAADNNAAVGYFGTTVGSGLFLVASIALLLHARRYGDRWHSRIPVIWLEGLDTAAWEAKVFQVCVLLIFVAMPFAGIVRCMAEAESGDICEQNTQNFYNGSETTLLWAPTAKEGNQMRLRKAGAGEAPCKSGVELFPRTLTPLAFYGLPLAATGMAAFAVFFIFSTRKPKPSTALNETT
;
A
#
# COMPACT_ATOMS: atom_id res chain seq x y z
N MET A 1 18.55 -16.76 6.31
CA MET A 1 17.23 -16.39 6.87
C MET A 1 16.30 -17.59 6.70
N ASN A 2 15.74 -18.11 7.80
CA ASN A 2 14.92 -19.34 7.81
C ASN A 2 13.44 -19.04 7.48
N LYS A 3 12.61 -20.08 7.37
CA LYS A 3 11.17 -19.94 7.06
C LYS A 3 10.45 -19.06 8.09
N THR A 4 10.72 -19.29 9.37
CA THR A 4 10.11 -18.55 10.49
C THR A 4 10.38 -17.05 10.42
N HIS A 5 11.62 -16.64 10.09
CA HIS A 5 11.98 -15.22 9.97
C HIS A 5 11.23 -14.55 8.81
N PHE A 6 11.07 -15.24 7.67
CA PHE A 6 10.28 -14.71 6.55
C PHE A 6 8.80 -14.60 6.90
N THR A 7 8.25 -15.59 7.60
CA THR A 7 6.86 -15.56 8.09
C THR A 7 6.63 -14.39 9.04
N GLN A 8 7.49 -14.21 10.03
CA GLN A 8 7.37 -13.12 11.01
C GLN A 8 7.54 -11.75 10.35
N LEU A 9 8.52 -11.60 9.46
CA LEU A 9 8.73 -10.36 8.72
C LEU A 9 7.50 -10.01 7.86
N TRP A 10 7.00 -10.99 7.10
CA TRP A 10 5.82 -10.82 6.28
C TRP A 10 4.59 -10.47 7.14
N GLN A 11 4.39 -11.17 8.26
CA GLN A 11 3.28 -10.92 9.18
C GLN A 11 3.30 -9.49 9.71
N TRP A 12 4.42 -9.04 10.29
CA TRP A 12 4.51 -7.70 10.87
C TRP A 12 4.34 -6.60 9.84
N LEU A 13 4.95 -6.75 8.65
CA LEU A 13 4.77 -5.81 7.56
C LEU A 13 3.32 -5.76 7.07
N SER A 14 2.66 -6.91 6.96
CA SER A 14 1.28 -7.00 6.49
C SER A 14 0.30 -6.44 7.51
N VAL A 15 0.52 -6.71 8.80
CA VAL A 15 -0.27 -6.12 9.89
C VAL A 15 -0.09 -4.59 9.92
N ALA A 16 1.15 -4.10 9.86
CA ALA A 16 1.42 -2.66 9.81
C ALA A 16 0.76 -2.01 8.58
N CYS A 17 0.85 -2.64 7.41
CA CYS A 17 0.22 -2.17 6.18
C CYS A 17 -1.31 -2.09 6.31
N VAL A 18 -1.95 -3.17 6.76
CA VAL A 18 -3.41 -3.22 6.94
C VAL A 18 -3.87 -2.20 7.98
N LEU A 19 -3.21 -2.10 9.14
CA LEU A 19 -3.57 -1.13 10.18
C LEU A 19 -3.42 0.31 9.68
N PHE A 20 -2.34 0.61 8.96
CA PHE A 20 -2.11 1.95 8.40
C PHE A 20 -3.16 2.31 7.34
N LEU A 21 -3.47 1.39 6.42
CA LEU A 21 -4.48 1.64 5.39
C LEU A 21 -5.90 1.68 5.97
N ALA A 22 -6.22 0.82 6.93
CA ALA A 22 -7.51 0.84 7.61
C ALA A 22 -7.71 2.17 8.36
N THR A 23 -6.71 2.63 9.11
CA THR A 23 -6.78 3.93 9.79
C THR A 23 -6.85 5.10 8.81
N SER A 24 -6.14 5.02 7.67
CA SER A 24 -6.25 6.00 6.58
C SER A 24 -7.67 6.05 6.01
N VAL A 25 -8.26 4.91 5.67
CA VAL A 25 -9.61 4.82 5.13
C VAL A 25 -10.68 5.24 6.14
N ILE A 26 -10.52 4.89 7.42
CA ILE A 26 -11.41 5.38 8.50
C ILE A 26 -11.33 6.91 8.60
N SER A 27 -10.12 7.48 8.51
CA SER A 27 -9.93 8.94 8.53
C SER A 27 -10.61 9.62 7.34
N LEU A 28 -10.53 9.03 6.14
CA LEU A 28 -11.22 9.52 4.93
C LEU A 28 -12.75 9.54 5.07
N GLN A 29 -13.32 8.65 5.89
CA GLN A 29 -14.75 8.57 6.17
C GLN A 29 -15.23 9.53 7.28
N GLY A 30 -14.36 10.44 7.76
CA GLY A 30 -14.67 11.34 8.86
C GLY A 30 -14.37 10.77 10.25
N GLY A 31 -13.57 9.69 10.32
CA GLY A 31 -12.94 9.22 11.56
C GLY A 31 -11.90 10.21 12.10
N SER A 32 -11.24 9.87 13.21
CA SER A 32 -10.32 10.77 13.90
C SER A 32 -9.19 11.31 13.00
N GLU A 33 -8.91 12.62 13.11
CA GLU A 33 -7.94 13.37 12.28
C GLU A 33 -6.46 13.00 12.49
N PHE A 34 -6.16 11.85 13.07
CA PHE A 34 -4.80 11.52 13.53
C PHE A 34 -3.77 11.64 12.41
N LEU A 35 -4.06 11.12 11.22
CA LEU A 35 -3.12 11.14 10.09
C LEU A 35 -2.98 12.53 9.45
N GLY A 36 -4.08 13.25 9.23
CA GLY A 36 -4.03 14.61 8.66
C GLY A 36 -3.20 15.58 9.52
N ARG A 37 -3.37 15.51 10.85
CA ARG A 37 -2.59 16.29 11.81
C ARG A 37 -1.13 15.84 11.89
N LEU A 38 -0.87 14.53 11.83
CA LEU A 38 0.49 13.98 11.88
C LEU A 38 1.34 14.48 10.69
N PHE A 39 0.72 14.66 9.53
CA PHE A 39 1.39 15.14 8.32
C PHE A 39 1.29 16.66 8.11
N GLY A 40 0.90 17.41 9.14
CA GLY A 40 1.08 18.86 9.21
C GLY A 40 -0.07 19.69 8.64
N ASP A 41 -1.19 19.09 8.22
CA ASP A 41 -2.35 19.89 7.82
C ASP A 41 -3.12 20.33 9.07
N LYS A 42 -3.21 21.65 9.25
CA LYS A 42 -3.97 22.29 10.33
C LYS A 42 -5.36 22.67 9.82
N GLY A 43 -6.01 21.74 9.11
CA GLY A 43 -7.38 21.89 8.65
C GLY A 43 -8.33 22.25 9.81
N GLY A 44 -9.36 23.03 9.53
CA GLY A 44 -10.36 23.43 10.53
C GLY A 44 -11.29 22.28 10.91
N ASN A 45 -11.54 21.36 9.97
CA ASN A 45 -12.36 20.16 10.13
C ASN A 45 -11.72 18.92 9.47
N ALA A 46 -12.14 17.73 9.89
CA ALA A 46 -11.53 16.46 9.46
C ALA A 46 -11.59 16.22 7.96
N ALA A 47 -12.71 16.61 7.34
CA ALA A 47 -12.94 16.50 5.91
C ALA A 47 -12.02 17.40 5.07
N ASP A 48 -11.38 18.40 5.68
CA ASP A 48 -10.44 19.27 4.97
C ASP A 48 -9.11 18.56 4.68
N ASN A 49 -8.81 17.50 5.43
CA ASN A 49 -7.56 16.76 5.34
C ASN A 49 -7.67 15.50 4.45
N ASN A 50 -8.82 15.25 3.81
CA ASN A 50 -9.06 14.01 3.05
C ASN A 50 -8.04 13.79 1.93
N ALA A 51 -7.75 14.84 1.15
CA ALA A 51 -6.76 14.74 0.07
C ALA A 51 -5.35 14.42 0.60
N ALA A 52 -4.98 15.02 1.74
CA ALA A 52 -3.71 14.77 2.41
C ALA A 52 -3.62 13.33 2.94
N VAL A 53 -4.67 12.86 3.63
CA VAL A 53 -4.75 11.48 4.14
C VAL A 53 -4.70 10.49 2.98
N GLY A 54 -5.40 10.76 1.88
CA GLY A 54 -5.36 9.95 0.67
C GLY A 54 -3.94 9.88 0.08
N TYR A 55 -3.26 11.03 -0.01
CA TYR A 55 -1.92 11.12 -0.56
C TYR A 55 -0.88 10.30 0.23
N PHE A 56 -0.88 10.45 1.55
CA PHE A 56 0.01 9.67 2.43
C PHE A 56 -0.42 8.21 2.58
N GLY A 57 -1.73 7.95 2.61
CA GLY A 57 -2.32 6.62 2.60
C GLY A 57 -1.85 5.81 1.39
N THR A 58 -1.89 6.41 0.21
CA THR A 58 -1.41 5.80 -1.04
C THR A 58 0.10 5.59 -1.02
N THR A 59 0.89 6.62 -0.69
CA THR A 59 2.36 6.55 -0.78
C THR A 59 2.97 5.63 0.28
N VAL A 60 2.69 5.86 1.56
CA VAL A 60 3.23 5.05 2.66
C VAL A 60 2.61 3.66 2.68
N GLY A 61 1.30 3.56 2.45
CA GLY A 61 0.59 2.29 2.38
C GLY A 61 1.11 1.39 1.25
N SER A 62 1.35 1.96 0.06
CA SER A 62 1.95 1.21 -1.06
C SER A 62 3.39 0.81 -0.80
N GLY A 63 4.17 1.64 -0.11
CA GLY A 63 5.53 1.29 0.31
C GLY A 63 5.54 0.06 1.23
N LEU A 64 4.72 0.06 2.27
CA LEU A 64 4.56 -1.09 3.17
C LEU A 64 4.04 -2.32 2.42
N PHE A 65 3.06 -2.13 1.53
CA PHE A 65 2.47 -3.22 0.75
C PHE A 65 3.47 -3.84 -0.22
N LEU A 66 4.34 -3.03 -0.84
CA LEU A 66 5.41 -3.51 -1.71
C LEU A 66 6.39 -4.39 -0.94
N VAL A 67 6.89 -3.94 0.21
CA VAL A 67 7.86 -4.71 1.01
C VAL A 67 7.21 -6.00 1.53
N ALA A 68 5.96 -5.95 1.98
CA ALA A 68 5.20 -7.14 2.36
C ALA A 68 5.06 -8.12 1.17
N SER A 69 4.74 -7.62 -0.02
CA SER A 69 4.60 -8.44 -1.23
C SER A 69 5.91 -9.09 -1.66
N ILE A 70 7.05 -8.38 -1.52
CA ILE A 70 8.38 -8.96 -1.75
C ILE A 70 8.66 -10.09 -0.76
N ALA A 71 8.37 -9.90 0.53
CA ALA A 71 8.55 -10.94 1.53
C ALA A 71 7.67 -12.17 1.24
N LEU A 72 6.42 -11.96 0.81
CA LEU A 72 5.51 -13.03 0.39
C LEU A 72 6.04 -13.81 -0.80
N LEU A 73 6.50 -13.11 -1.84
CA LEU A 73 7.09 -13.72 -3.02
C LEU A 73 8.32 -14.57 -2.66
N LEU A 74 9.21 -14.02 -1.84
CA LEU A 74 10.41 -14.75 -1.38
C LEU A 74 10.03 -15.99 -0.58
N HIS A 75 9.03 -15.92 0.30
CA HIS A 75 8.52 -17.06 1.04
C HIS A 75 7.93 -18.12 0.09
N ALA A 76 7.01 -17.72 -0.79
CA ALA A 76 6.35 -18.62 -1.75
C ALA A 76 7.33 -19.27 -2.74
N ARG A 77 8.43 -18.58 -3.08
CA ARG A 77 9.48 -19.14 -3.93
C ARG A 77 10.40 -20.10 -3.20
N ARG A 78 10.56 -20.00 -1.88
CA ARG A 78 11.53 -20.82 -1.13
C ARG A 78 10.89 -22.01 -0.44
N TYR A 79 9.63 -21.92 -0.05
CA TYR A 79 9.00 -22.92 0.82
C TYR A 79 7.67 -23.42 0.26
N GLY A 80 7.44 -24.73 0.31
CA GLY A 80 6.17 -25.36 0.00
C GLY A 80 6.02 -25.86 -1.44
N ASP A 81 5.62 -27.12 -1.60
CA ASP A 81 5.39 -27.73 -2.91
C ASP A 81 3.96 -27.47 -3.42
N ARG A 82 3.00 -27.36 -2.51
CA ARG A 82 1.58 -27.07 -2.80
C ARG A 82 1.22 -25.63 -2.42
N TRP A 83 0.23 -25.04 -3.08
CA TRP A 83 -0.14 -23.63 -2.89
C TRP A 83 -0.39 -23.26 -1.41
N HIS A 84 -1.13 -24.09 -0.67
CA HIS A 84 -1.48 -23.84 0.73
C HIS A 84 -0.27 -23.84 1.67
N SER A 85 0.83 -24.49 1.26
CA SER A 85 2.09 -24.53 2.03
C SER A 85 3.05 -23.38 1.70
N ARG A 86 2.74 -22.61 0.66
CA ARG A 86 3.53 -21.45 0.20
C ARG A 86 3.10 -20.14 0.85
N ILE A 87 1.92 -20.12 1.46
CA ILE A 87 1.41 -19.00 2.21
C ILE A 87 1.98 -19.09 3.64
N PRO A 88 2.52 -17.99 4.20
CA PRO A 88 3.02 -18.00 5.57
C PRO A 88 1.88 -18.30 6.56
N VAL A 89 2.05 -19.33 7.38
CA VAL A 89 1.12 -19.63 8.48
C VAL A 89 1.37 -18.62 9.59
N ILE A 90 0.38 -17.80 9.88
CA ILE A 90 0.42 -16.80 10.94
C ILE A 90 -0.48 -17.23 12.10
N TRP A 91 -0.05 -16.98 13.33
CA TRP A 91 -0.79 -17.20 14.59
C TRP A 91 -1.26 -18.62 14.94
N LEU A 92 -1.20 -19.58 14.00
CA LEU A 92 -1.59 -20.98 14.21
C LEU A 92 -0.38 -21.90 14.00
N GLU A 93 0.50 -21.94 15.01
CA GLU A 93 1.64 -22.86 15.00
C GLU A 93 1.15 -24.32 14.97
N GLY A 94 1.74 -25.14 14.09
CA GLY A 94 1.36 -26.55 13.95
C GLY A 94 0.09 -26.82 13.13
N LEU A 95 -0.51 -25.82 12.48
CA LEU A 95 -1.68 -26.01 11.64
C LEU A 95 -1.40 -26.99 10.48
N ASP A 96 -2.20 -28.05 10.38
CA ASP A 96 -2.16 -28.95 9.22
C ASP A 96 -2.72 -28.23 7.99
N THR A 97 -1.83 -27.63 7.21
CA THR A 97 -2.19 -26.88 5.98
C THR A 97 -2.88 -27.73 4.90
N ALA A 98 -2.85 -29.06 5.01
CA ALA A 98 -3.55 -29.94 4.08
C ALA A 98 -5.05 -30.07 4.39
N ALA A 99 -5.46 -29.82 5.64
CA ALA A 99 -6.85 -29.85 6.07
C ALA A 99 -7.69 -28.79 5.35
N TRP A 100 -8.99 -29.07 5.18
CA TRP A 100 -9.91 -28.15 4.51
C TRP A 100 -10.00 -26.80 5.22
N GLU A 101 -10.15 -26.82 6.55
CA GLU A 101 -10.25 -25.62 7.38
C GLU A 101 -8.99 -24.74 7.24
N ALA A 102 -7.82 -25.36 7.21
CA ALA A 102 -6.56 -24.65 7.04
C ALA A 102 -6.47 -23.99 5.66
N LYS A 103 -6.95 -24.63 4.58
CA LYS A 103 -6.99 -24.03 3.24
C LYS A 103 -7.89 -22.80 3.22
N VAL A 104 -9.06 -22.86 3.84
CA VAL A 104 -9.97 -21.71 3.96
C VAL A 104 -9.29 -20.57 4.73
N PHE A 105 -8.63 -20.88 5.85
CA PHE A 105 -7.85 -19.90 6.60
C PHE A 105 -6.77 -19.22 5.74
N GLN A 106 -6.01 -19.99 4.96
CA GLN A 106 -4.99 -19.43 4.06
C GLN A 106 -5.58 -18.49 2.99
N VAL A 107 -6.78 -18.78 2.48
CA VAL A 107 -7.49 -17.88 1.55
C VAL A 107 -7.89 -16.59 2.27
N CYS A 108 -8.44 -16.67 3.48
CA CYS A 108 -8.77 -15.50 4.29
C CYS A 108 -7.54 -14.62 4.57
N VAL A 109 -6.40 -15.24 4.86
CA VAL A 109 -5.10 -14.56 5.03
C VAL A 109 -4.72 -13.78 3.77
N LEU A 110 -4.84 -14.37 2.57
CA LEU A 110 -4.59 -13.65 1.32
C LEU A 110 -5.59 -12.52 1.08
N LEU A 111 -6.88 -12.72 1.38
CA LEU A 111 -7.87 -11.66 1.24
C LEU A 111 -7.56 -10.46 2.16
N ILE A 112 -7.23 -10.72 3.42
CA ILE A 112 -6.94 -9.68 4.42
C ILE A 112 -5.61 -8.97 4.13
N PHE A 113 -4.56 -9.70 3.74
CA PHE A 113 -3.22 -9.11 3.62
C PHE A 113 -2.81 -8.78 2.18
N VAL A 114 -3.62 -9.10 1.18
CA VAL A 114 -3.37 -8.73 -0.22
C VAL A 114 -4.53 -7.92 -0.79
N ALA A 115 -5.76 -8.45 -0.76
CA ALA A 115 -6.90 -7.78 -1.40
C ALA A 115 -7.33 -6.50 -0.66
N MET A 116 -7.36 -6.53 0.68
CA MET A 116 -7.75 -5.37 1.49
C MET A 116 -6.74 -4.20 1.38
N PRO A 117 -5.41 -4.39 1.46
CA PRO A 117 -4.45 -3.33 1.18
C PRO A 117 -4.60 -2.72 -0.21
N PHE A 118 -4.80 -3.55 -1.24
CA PHE A 118 -5.04 -3.07 -2.59
C PHE A 118 -6.28 -2.16 -2.66
N ALA A 119 -7.41 -2.60 -2.09
CA ALA A 119 -8.63 -1.78 -2.05
C ALA A 119 -8.43 -0.47 -1.26
N GLY A 120 -7.71 -0.53 -0.13
CA GLY A 120 -7.38 0.65 0.67
C GLY A 120 -6.55 1.67 -0.10
N ILE A 121 -5.55 1.22 -0.86
CA ILE A 121 -4.71 2.08 -1.71
C ILE A 121 -5.56 2.74 -2.80
N VAL A 122 -6.40 1.98 -3.51
CA VAL A 122 -7.30 2.53 -4.55
C VAL A 122 -8.22 3.60 -3.97
N ARG A 123 -8.78 3.36 -2.77
CA ARG A 123 -9.63 4.35 -2.10
C ARG A 123 -8.86 5.61 -1.72
N CYS A 124 -7.67 5.48 -1.15
CA CYS A 124 -6.82 6.61 -0.80
C CYS A 124 -6.40 7.41 -2.04
N MET A 125 -6.14 6.72 -3.15
CA MET A 125 -5.73 7.32 -4.41
C MET A 125 -6.86 8.19 -5.00
N ALA A 126 -8.08 7.68 -5.01
CA ALA A 126 -9.25 8.42 -5.48
C ALA A 126 -9.50 9.71 -4.68
N GLU A 127 -9.33 9.65 -3.35
CA GLU A 127 -9.52 10.83 -2.49
C GLU A 127 -8.40 11.86 -2.68
N ALA A 128 -7.16 11.44 -2.90
CA ALA A 128 -6.05 12.35 -3.13
C ALA A 128 -6.16 13.12 -4.46
N GLU A 129 -6.58 12.45 -5.54
CA GLU A 129 -6.80 13.09 -6.86
C GLU A 129 -7.95 14.11 -6.85
N SER A 130 -8.89 13.98 -5.93
CA SER A 130 -9.94 14.97 -5.74
C SER A 130 -9.43 16.30 -5.16
N GLY A 131 -8.23 16.31 -4.57
CA GLY A 131 -7.64 17.48 -3.94
C GLY A 131 -7.15 18.52 -4.92
N ASP A 132 -7.30 19.79 -4.56
CA ASP A 132 -6.80 20.90 -5.34
C ASP A 132 -5.32 21.16 -5.05
N ILE A 133 -4.57 21.63 -6.05
CA ILE A 133 -3.16 21.97 -5.92
C ILE A 133 -3.00 23.49 -5.92
N CYS A 134 -2.18 24.03 -5.02
CA CYS A 134 -1.80 25.43 -5.03
C CYS A 134 -0.32 25.63 -4.75
N GLU A 135 0.20 26.78 -5.14
CA GLU A 135 1.58 27.18 -4.85
C GLU A 135 1.61 28.02 -3.57
N GLN A 136 2.45 27.64 -2.61
CA GLN A 136 2.50 28.21 -1.26
C GLN A 136 2.62 29.75 -1.28
N ASN A 137 1.83 30.41 -0.43
CA ASN A 137 1.76 31.88 -0.30
C ASN A 137 1.33 32.65 -1.55
N THR A 138 0.85 31.96 -2.60
CA THR A 138 0.35 32.60 -3.83
C THR A 138 -1.15 32.37 -4.01
N GLN A 139 -1.72 32.98 -5.05
CA GLN A 139 -3.05 32.69 -5.58
C GLN A 139 -3.01 31.74 -6.78
N ASN A 140 -1.84 31.18 -7.12
CA ASN A 140 -1.73 30.20 -8.19
C ASN A 140 -2.38 28.89 -7.73
N PHE A 141 -3.46 28.53 -8.42
CA PHE A 141 -4.34 27.44 -8.05
C PHE A 141 -4.69 26.58 -9.27
N TYR A 142 -4.82 25.29 -9.02
CA TYR A 142 -5.08 24.25 -10.00
C TYR A 142 -6.12 23.29 -9.43
N ASN A 143 -7.29 23.22 -10.07
CA ASN A 143 -8.36 22.32 -9.66
C ASN A 143 -7.90 20.85 -9.69
N GLY A 144 -8.31 20.09 -8.69
CA GLY A 144 -8.22 18.64 -8.68
C GLY A 144 -8.96 18.03 -9.88
N SER A 145 -8.40 16.96 -10.42
CA SER A 145 -8.93 16.18 -11.54
C SER A 145 -8.36 14.77 -11.42
N GLU A 146 -8.90 13.80 -12.16
CA GLU A 146 -8.48 12.39 -12.06
C GLU A 146 -6.99 12.11 -12.36
N THR A 147 -6.26 13.08 -12.93
CA THR A 147 -4.84 12.92 -13.31
C THR A 147 -3.95 14.05 -12.80
N THR A 148 -4.42 14.85 -11.85
CA THR A 148 -3.71 16.05 -11.41
C THR A 148 -2.38 15.69 -10.73
N LEU A 149 -2.30 14.58 -9.99
CA LEU A 149 -1.02 14.16 -9.38
C LEU A 149 -0.08 13.44 -10.37
N LEU A 150 -0.61 12.91 -11.47
CA LEU A 150 0.19 12.34 -12.56
C LEU A 150 0.95 13.43 -13.31
N TRP A 151 0.29 14.58 -13.51
CA TRP A 151 0.82 15.74 -14.21
C TRP A 151 0.91 16.96 -13.30
N ALA A 152 1.54 16.78 -12.14
CA ALA A 152 1.63 17.84 -11.14
C ALA A 152 2.18 19.15 -11.74
N PRO A 153 1.48 20.28 -11.56
CA PRO A 153 1.87 21.56 -12.14
C PRO A 153 3.18 22.06 -11.53
N THR A 154 3.94 22.84 -12.32
CA THR A 154 5.14 23.51 -11.85
C THR A 154 4.80 24.82 -11.15
N ALA A 155 5.46 25.07 -10.03
CA ALA A 155 5.46 26.36 -9.35
C ALA A 155 5.85 27.48 -10.34
N LYS A 156 5.04 28.56 -10.40
CA LYS A 156 5.32 29.70 -11.27
C LYS A 156 6.29 30.67 -10.63
N GLU A 157 6.20 30.83 -9.31
CA GLU A 157 7.04 31.72 -8.50
C GLU A 157 8.16 30.97 -7.78
N GLY A 158 8.26 29.65 -8.00
CA GLY A 158 9.28 28.79 -7.42
C GLY A 158 9.00 28.38 -5.97
N ASN A 159 7.79 28.61 -5.47
CA ASN A 159 7.39 28.22 -4.11
C ASN A 159 6.94 26.75 -4.07
N GLN A 160 6.83 26.18 -2.86
CA GLN A 160 6.45 24.78 -2.68
C GLN A 160 4.99 24.54 -3.11
N MET A 161 4.77 23.48 -3.89
CA MET A 161 3.43 23.05 -4.29
C MET A 161 2.76 22.28 -3.14
N ARG A 162 1.48 22.57 -2.89
CA ARG A 162 0.69 21.97 -1.81
C ARG A 162 -0.62 21.39 -2.33
N LEU A 163 -1.00 20.24 -1.77
CA LEU A 163 -2.28 19.59 -1.97
C LEU A 163 -3.25 20.01 -0.85
N ARG A 164 -4.44 20.47 -1.22
CA ARG A 164 -5.49 20.95 -0.33
C ARG A 164 -6.81 20.24 -0.61
N LYS A 165 -7.79 20.47 0.26
CA LYS A 165 -9.17 20.05 0.06
C LYS A 165 -9.69 20.53 -1.30
N ALA A 166 -10.49 19.67 -1.93
CA ALA A 166 -11.33 20.02 -3.08
C ALA A 166 -12.22 21.24 -2.79
N GLY A 167 -12.31 22.16 -3.75
CA GLY A 167 -13.16 23.35 -3.66
C GLY A 167 -12.60 24.44 -2.74
N ALA A 168 -11.29 24.44 -2.45
CA ALA A 168 -10.66 25.48 -1.64
C ALA A 168 -10.65 26.87 -2.33
N GLY A 169 -10.83 26.88 -3.66
CA GLY A 169 -10.93 28.08 -4.48
C GLY A 169 -9.64 28.91 -4.52
N GLU A 170 -9.75 30.16 -4.96
CA GLU A 170 -8.63 31.10 -5.14
C GLU A 170 -8.06 31.67 -3.82
N ALA A 171 -8.46 31.12 -2.67
CA ALA A 171 -7.96 31.56 -1.39
C ALA A 171 -6.44 31.33 -1.26
N PRO A 172 -5.68 32.28 -0.68
CA PRO A 172 -4.23 32.18 -0.61
C PRO A 172 -3.77 30.86 0.01
N CYS A 173 -2.80 30.22 -0.63
CA CYS A 173 -2.31 28.88 -0.30
C CYS A 173 -1.53 28.87 1.02
N LYS A 174 -2.25 28.79 2.15
CA LYS A 174 -1.68 28.80 3.52
C LYS A 174 -1.76 27.45 4.24
N SER A 175 -2.59 26.52 3.76
CA SER A 175 -2.81 25.18 4.34
C SER A 175 -2.55 24.08 3.32
N GLY A 176 -2.71 22.82 3.72
CA GLY A 176 -2.44 21.66 2.88
C GLY A 176 -1.06 21.05 3.06
N VAL A 177 -0.84 19.93 2.40
CA VAL A 177 0.37 19.13 2.51
C VAL A 177 1.29 19.33 1.33
N GLU A 178 2.59 19.27 1.59
CA GLU A 178 3.60 19.48 0.56
C GLU A 178 3.65 18.28 -0.39
N LEU A 179 3.53 18.58 -1.68
CA LEU A 179 3.72 17.57 -2.71
C LEU A 179 5.21 17.29 -2.88
N PHE A 180 5.53 16.08 -3.33
CA PHE A 180 6.89 15.80 -3.77
C PHE A 180 7.24 16.68 -5.00
N PRO A 181 8.53 16.82 -5.34
CA PRO A 181 8.93 17.45 -6.59
C PRO A 181 8.23 16.79 -7.78
N ARG A 182 8.01 17.54 -8.87
CA ARG A 182 7.26 17.10 -10.06
C ARG A 182 7.69 15.72 -10.61
N THR A 183 8.95 15.36 -10.49
CA THR A 183 9.47 14.05 -10.94
C THR A 183 9.17 12.91 -9.96
N LEU A 184 9.08 13.22 -8.67
CA LEU A 184 8.88 12.26 -7.59
C LEU A 184 7.39 12.01 -7.31
N THR A 185 6.51 13.01 -7.49
CA THR A 185 5.07 12.83 -7.24
C THR A 185 4.45 11.72 -8.09
N PRO A 186 4.64 11.67 -9.43
CA PRO A 186 4.11 10.57 -10.24
C PRO A 186 4.75 9.22 -9.88
N LEU A 187 6.05 9.21 -9.57
CA LEU A 187 6.77 7.99 -9.21
C LEU A 187 6.26 7.43 -7.87
N ALA A 188 6.12 8.26 -6.85
CA ALA A 188 5.69 7.86 -5.51
C ALA A 188 4.18 7.58 -5.45
N PHE A 189 3.37 8.36 -6.16
CA PHE A 189 1.92 8.27 -6.07
C PHE A 189 1.30 7.29 -7.09
N TYR A 190 1.89 7.11 -8.28
CA TYR A 190 1.43 6.11 -9.27
C TYR A 190 2.39 4.93 -9.41
N GLY A 191 3.69 5.22 -9.52
CA GLY A 191 4.70 4.18 -9.74
C GLY A 191 4.78 3.18 -8.57
N LEU A 192 4.73 3.67 -7.33
CA LEU A 192 4.83 2.82 -6.14
C LEU A 192 3.61 1.91 -5.94
N PRO A 193 2.34 2.38 -6.02
CA PRO A 193 1.18 1.48 -6.03
C PRO A 193 1.20 0.45 -7.15
N LEU A 194 1.64 0.85 -8.35
CA LEU A 194 1.73 -0.05 -9.51
C LEU A 194 2.79 -1.13 -9.27
N ALA A 195 3.96 -0.75 -8.76
CA ALA A 195 5.02 -1.70 -8.38
C ALA A 195 4.55 -2.64 -7.25
N ALA A 196 3.87 -2.10 -6.23
CA ALA A 196 3.34 -2.90 -5.12
C ALA A 196 2.30 -3.92 -5.61
N THR A 197 1.34 -3.48 -6.43
CA THR A 197 0.29 -4.33 -6.99
C THR A 197 0.86 -5.37 -7.95
N GLY A 198 1.80 -4.99 -8.82
CA GLY A 198 2.49 -5.91 -9.72
C GLY A 198 3.26 -6.98 -8.93
N MET A 199 3.95 -6.59 -7.87
CA MET A 199 4.67 -7.52 -6.99
C MET A 199 3.72 -8.46 -6.25
N ALA A 200 2.60 -7.95 -5.74
CA ALA A 200 1.56 -8.74 -5.09
C ALA A 200 0.95 -9.77 -6.05
N ALA A 201 0.58 -9.35 -7.26
CA ALA A 201 0.05 -10.23 -8.31
C ALA A 201 1.07 -11.32 -8.68
N PHE A 202 2.35 -10.96 -8.78
CA PHE A 202 3.41 -11.91 -9.04
C PHE A 202 3.60 -12.90 -7.87
N ALA A 203 3.54 -12.45 -6.62
CA ALA A 203 3.57 -13.31 -5.44
C ALA A 203 2.41 -14.32 -5.43
N VAL A 204 1.19 -13.84 -5.69
CA VAL A 204 -0.02 -14.68 -5.79
C VAL A 204 0.12 -15.69 -6.92
N PHE A 205 0.57 -15.28 -8.10
CA PHE A 205 0.85 -16.20 -9.21
C PHE A 205 1.85 -17.31 -8.79
N PHE A 206 2.92 -16.96 -8.08
CA PHE A 206 3.89 -17.93 -7.59
C PHE A 206 3.32 -18.86 -6.51
N ILE A 207 2.38 -18.41 -5.69
CA ILE A 207 1.67 -19.27 -4.72
C ILE A 207 0.87 -20.34 -5.47
N PHE A 208 0.13 -19.98 -6.51
CA PHE A 208 -0.76 -20.90 -7.22
C PHE A 208 -0.11 -21.68 -8.38
N SER A 209 1.05 -21.27 -8.85
CA SER A 209 1.76 -21.99 -9.93
C SER A 209 2.15 -23.42 -9.51
N THR A 210 1.96 -24.40 -10.39
CA THR A 210 2.42 -25.77 -10.11
C THR A 210 3.95 -25.84 -10.17
N ARG A 211 4.60 -26.32 -9.11
CA ARG A 211 6.01 -26.73 -9.18
C ARG A 211 6.05 -28.21 -9.51
N LYS A 212 6.82 -28.57 -10.54
CA LYS A 212 7.19 -29.97 -10.72
C LYS A 212 8.04 -30.37 -9.49
N PRO A 213 7.73 -31.48 -8.83
CA PRO A 213 8.55 -31.96 -7.72
C PRO A 213 9.99 -32.10 -8.21
N LYS A 214 10.97 -31.67 -7.39
CA LYS A 214 12.37 -32.00 -7.68
C LYS A 214 12.46 -33.52 -7.74
N PRO A 215 13.04 -34.12 -8.80
CA PRO A 215 13.30 -35.54 -8.79
C PRO A 215 14.14 -35.85 -7.55
N SER A 216 13.65 -36.74 -6.70
CA SER A 216 14.42 -37.22 -5.56
C SER A 216 15.69 -37.82 -6.13
N THR A 217 16.84 -37.23 -5.80
CA THR A 217 18.12 -37.93 -5.96
C THR A 217 18.01 -39.15 -5.07
N ALA A 218 17.62 -40.28 -5.66
CA ALA A 218 17.64 -41.56 -4.98
C ALA A 218 19.08 -41.75 -4.50
N LEU A 219 19.23 -41.84 -3.19
CA LEU A 219 20.46 -42.21 -2.54
C LEU A 219 20.81 -43.61 -3.07
N ASN A 220 21.78 -43.70 -3.98
CA ASN A 220 22.42 -44.98 -4.30
C ASN A 220 23.23 -45.38 -3.05
N GLU A 221 22.56 -45.97 -2.07
CA GLU A 221 23.20 -46.91 -1.15
C GLU A 221 23.39 -48.21 -1.91
N THR A 222 24.50 -48.31 -2.64
CA THR A 222 25.08 -49.60 -3.04
C THR A 222 26.22 -49.90 -2.09
N THR A 223 25.92 -50.84 -1.17
CA THR A 223 26.74 -51.98 -0.72
C THR A 223 28.25 -51.82 -0.60
#